data_AF-A0A9D9L9G8-F1
#
_entry.id   AF-A0A9D9L9G8-F1
#
_cell.length_a   1.000
_cell.length_b   1.000
_cell.length_c   1.000
_cell.angle_alpha   90.00
_cell.angle_beta   90.00
_cell.angle_gamma   90.00
#
_symmetry.space_group_name_H-M   'P 1'
#
loop_
_entity.id
_entity.type
_entity.pdbx_description
1 polymer ?
#
loop_
_entity_poly.entity_id
_entity_poly.type
_entity_poly.pdbx_seq_one_letter_code
_entity_poly.pdbx_strand_id
1 'polypeptide(L)'
;MKRIFTIILFLGLMAGLMFGCNTVGLDDELKAAREAAFQGDYDQAMRHTDLCLGIAPNNVDALLLHGFCLYSSSSAGALSKASALRFLEKATKLAPTRLDAWLFYGWALYNNDMSHEAIEPLERALALAPADSKHKGDIMLMLGRCCVHNNLQQKAMNYLQPLRVRKPYSQWPEIYNSLGMLSLHRGQIQEALDNFSKAYSLSPDNPDLLQNIAVTFDLHLQRPDHARRFYIKTLAALAKSPDQARKLRLQNRLAHLTPRKK
;
A
#
# COMPACT_ATOMS: atom_id res chain seq x y z
N MET A 1 3.26 6.41 -2.13
CA MET A 1 4.72 6.14 -2.15
C MET A 1 5.53 7.13 -1.31
N LYS A 2 5.39 8.47 -1.46
CA LYS A 2 6.15 9.45 -0.63
C LYS A 2 5.89 9.41 0.89
N ARG A 3 4.79 8.83 1.38
CA ARG A 3 4.39 8.84 2.81
C ARG A 3 5.02 7.72 3.67
N ILE A 4 5.23 6.54 3.08
CA ILE A 4 5.85 5.38 3.74
C ILE A 4 7.39 5.52 3.79
N PHE A 5 7.96 6.29 2.88
CA PHE A 5 9.41 6.47 2.72
C PHE A 5 10.12 7.12 3.91
N THR A 6 9.39 7.85 4.75
CA THR A 6 9.93 8.68 5.82
C THR A 6 10.43 7.91 7.07
N ILE A 7 10.57 6.58 6.96
CA ILE A 7 11.01 5.65 8.02
C ILE A 7 12.52 5.39 7.94
N ILE A 8 13.13 5.55 6.76
CA ILE A 8 14.53 5.16 6.54
C ILE A 8 15.52 6.17 7.16
N LEU A 9 15.07 7.34 7.63
CA LEU A 9 15.96 8.48 7.85
C LEU A 9 16.46 8.71 9.29
N PHE A 10 16.01 7.97 10.30
CA PHE A 10 16.41 8.26 11.68
C PHE A 10 16.66 6.99 12.49
N LEU A 11 17.94 6.57 12.57
CA LEU A 11 18.50 5.82 13.69
C LEU A 11 20.05 5.88 13.63
N GLY A 12 20.64 6.63 14.56
CA GLY A 12 21.89 6.29 15.25
C GLY A 12 23.23 6.63 14.61
N LEU A 13 23.64 7.90 14.65
CA LEU A 13 25.04 8.31 14.67
C LEU A 13 25.60 8.06 16.09
N MET A 14 26.49 7.07 16.28
CA MET A 14 27.39 6.99 17.44
C MET A 14 28.69 6.29 17.03
N ALA A 15 29.81 6.91 17.41
CA ALA A 15 31.15 6.68 16.90
C ALA A 15 31.82 5.39 17.40
N GLY A 16 32.72 4.84 16.56
CA GLY A 16 33.73 3.88 16.95
C GLY A 16 34.91 3.93 15.98
N LEU A 17 36.02 4.56 16.41
CA LEU A 17 37.32 4.48 15.74
C LEU A 17 37.81 3.03 15.70
N MET A 18 38.35 2.55 14.57
CA MET A 18 39.61 1.79 14.51
C MET A 18 40.10 1.51 13.07
N PHE A 19 41.41 1.75 12.93
CA PHE A 19 42.40 1.45 11.90
C PHE A 19 42.13 0.32 10.86
N GLY A 20 42.42 0.64 9.59
CA GLY A 20 43.58 0.05 8.91
C GLY A 20 43.46 -1.32 8.24
N CYS A 21 42.44 -1.52 7.40
CA CYS A 21 42.47 -2.33 6.17
C CYS A 21 41.24 -1.89 5.36
N ASN A 22 41.15 -2.10 4.04
CA ASN A 22 39.98 -1.70 3.23
C ASN A 22 38.73 -2.57 3.55
N THR A 23 38.35 -2.66 4.82
CA THR A 23 37.11 -3.24 5.29
C THR A 23 36.05 -2.18 5.08
N VAL A 24 35.35 -2.29 3.97
CA VAL A 24 34.06 -1.63 3.76
C VAL A 24 33.23 -1.76 5.04
N GLY A 25 32.96 -0.65 5.72
CA GLY A 25 32.25 -0.63 6.99
C GLY A 25 30.79 -1.01 6.80
N LEU A 26 30.27 -1.90 7.64
CA LEU A 26 28.84 -2.28 7.61
C LEU A 26 27.92 -1.04 7.65
N ASP A 27 28.28 -0.05 8.45
CA ASP A 27 27.52 1.20 8.60
C ASP A 27 27.62 2.10 7.37
N ASP A 28 28.77 2.10 6.68
CA ASP A 28 28.96 2.86 5.44
C ASP A 28 28.12 2.27 4.30
N GLU A 29 28.08 0.94 4.19
CA GLU A 29 27.25 0.22 3.22
C GLU A 29 25.76 0.40 3.51
N LEU A 30 25.35 0.31 4.78
CA LEU A 30 23.97 0.59 5.17
C LEU A 30 23.59 2.03 4.82
N LYS A 31 24.47 3.00 5.05
CA LYS A 31 24.24 4.40 4.69
C LYS A 31 24.11 4.58 3.17
N ALA A 32 25.05 4.03 2.40
CA ALA A 32 25.01 4.08 0.93
C ALA A 32 23.75 3.43 0.38
N ALA A 33 23.33 2.28 0.94
CA ALA A 33 22.09 1.63 0.57
C ALA A 33 20.86 2.51 0.80
N ARG A 34 20.79 3.20 1.95
CA ARG A 34 19.67 4.08 2.30
C ARG A 34 19.61 5.28 1.36
N GLU A 35 20.75 5.86 1.02
CA GLU A 35 20.87 6.98 0.08
C GLU A 35 20.43 6.57 -1.33
N ALA A 36 20.92 5.42 -1.84
CA ALA A 36 20.51 4.88 -3.13
C ALA A 36 18.99 4.60 -3.17
N ALA A 37 18.45 3.95 -2.12
CA ALA A 37 17.02 3.70 -2.02
C ALA A 37 16.21 5.01 -2.01
N PHE A 38 16.69 6.04 -1.30
CA PHE A 38 16.07 7.36 -1.28
C PHE A 38 16.04 8.03 -2.66
N GLN A 39 17.06 7.83 -3.48
CA GLN A 39 17.10 8.29 -4.86
C GLN A 39 16.22 7.44 -5.80
N GLY A 40 15.71 6.31 -5.32
CA GLY A 40 14.93 5.35 -6.11
C GLY A 40 15.80 4.39 -6.93
N ASP A 41 17.12 4.41 -6.74
CA ASP A 41 18.03 3.42 -7.32
C ASP A 41 18.04 2.16 -6.44
N TYR A 42 16.96 1.38 -6.58
CA TYR A 42 16.78 0.15 -5.82
C TYR A 42 17.83 -0.90 -6.17
N ASP A 43 18.34 -0.92 -7.40
CA ASP A 43 19.35 -1.89 -7.81
C ASP A 43 20.70 -1.61 -7.15
N GLN A 44 21.10 -0.33 -7.02
CA GLN A 44 22.27 0.05 -6.23
C GLN A 44 22.05 -0.22 -4.73
N ALA A 45 20.89 0.11 -4.19
CA ALA A 45 20.57 -0.16 -2.79
C ALA A 45 20.63 -1.66 -2.45
N MET A 46 20.19 -2.52 -3.38
CA MET A 46 20.29 -3.97 -3.23
C MET A 46 21.74 -4.44 -3.19
N ARG A 47 22.63 -3.92 -4.06
CA ARG A 47 24.07 -4.26 -4.01
C ARG A 47 24.71 -3.95 -2.66
N HIS A 48 24.44 -2.76 -2.11
CA HIS A 48 24.97 -2.38 -0.80
C HIS A 48 24.38 -3.22 0.34
N THR A 49 23.07 -3.51 0.30
CA THR A 49 22.44 -4.39 1.30
C THR A 49 22.89 -5.84 1.19
N ASP A 50 23.21 -6.35 0.00
CA ASP A 50 23.80 -7.69 -0.19
C ASP A 50 25.17 -7.79 0.49
N LEU A 51 26.02 -6.75 0.36
CA LEU A 51 27.28 -6.68 1.09
C LEU A 51 27.05 -6.67 2.61
N CYS A 52 26.09 -5.87 3.10
CA CYS A 52 25.72 -5.85 4.51
C CYS A 52 25.28 -7.22 5.02
N LEU A 53 24.43 -7.92 4.25
CA LEU A 53 23.91 -9.24 4.62
C LEU A 53 24.97 -10.34 4.48
N GLY A 54 25.98 -10.16 3.63
CA GLY A 54 27.15 -11.03 3.57
C GLY A 54 28.02 -10.93 4.83
N ILE A 55 28.18 -9.73 5.38
CA ILE A 55 28.93 -9.49 6.62
C ILE A 55 28.10 -9.88 7.86
N ALA A 56 26.84 -9.45 7.90
CA ALA A 56 25.93 -9.63 9.03
C ALA A 56 24.54 -10.13 8.55
N PRO A 57 24.35 -11.45 8.35
CA PRO A 57 23.14 -12.02 7.76
C PRO A 57 21.83 -11.79 8.54
N ASN A 58 21.94 -11.37 9.79
CA ASN A 58 20.82 -11.08 10.70
C ASN A 58 20.73 -9.59 11.05
N ASN A 59 21.44 -8.71 10.35
CA ASN A 59 21.29 -7.27 10.52
C ASN A 59 19.89 -6.83 10.07
N VAL A 60 19.08 -6.38 11.02
CA VAL A 60 17.66 -6.05 10.79
C VAL A 60 17.49 -4.89 9.82
N ASP A 61 18.35 -3.87 9.87
CA ASP A 61 18.28 -2.73 8.95
C ASP A 61 18.53 -3.17 7.50
N ALA A 62 19.55 -4.00 7.29
CA ALA A 62 19.88 -4.54 5.98
C ALA A 62 18.73 -5.41 5.44
N LEU A 63 18.15 -6.29 6.27
CA LEU A 63 17.02 -7.14 5.89
C LEU A 63 15.79 -6.32 5.47
N LEU A 64 15.46 -5.28 6.24
CA LEU A 64 14.32 -4.40 5.95
C LEU A 64 14.53 -3.61 4.66
N LEU A 65 15.71 -3.02 4.50
CA LEU A 65 16.02 -2.22 3.32
C LEU A 65 16.12 -3.09 2.07
N HIS A 66 16.75 -4.25 2.16
CA HIS A 66 16.85 -5.20 1.05
C HIS A 66 15.46 -5.69 0.62
N GLY A 67 14.63 -6.12 1.58
CA GLY A 67 13.25 -6.53 1.31
C GLY A 67 12.42 -5.42 0.68
N PHE A 68 12.54 -4.18 1.17
CA PHE A 68 11.87 -3.02 0.57
C PHE A 68 12.32 -2.75 -0.87
N CYS A 69 13.63 -2.82 -1.14
CA CYS A 69 14.18 -2.57 -2.49
C CYS A 69 13.80 -3.68 -3.47
N LEU A 70 13.87 -4.95 -3.07
CA LEU A 70 13.40 -6.09 -3.86
C LEU A 70 11.92 -5.96 -4.25
N TYR A 71 11.10 -5.41 -3.36
CA TYR A 71 9.69 -5.17 -3.62
C TYR A 71 9.46 -3.98 -4.58
N SER A 72 10.25 -2.92 -4.40
CA SER A 72 10.04 -1.63 -5.07
C SER A 72 10.76 -1.49 -6.42
N SER A 73 11.72 -2.37 -6.73
CA SER A 73 12.45 -2.33 -7.99
C SER A 73 11.52 -2.51 -9.19
N SER A 74 11.78 -1.76 -10.27
CA SER A 74 10.99 -1.84 -11.51
C SER A 74 11.10 -3.20 -12.22
N SER A 75 12.18 -3.93 -11.95
CA SER A 75 12.41 -5.29 -12.45
C SER A 75 11.79 -6.37 -11.55
N ALA A 76 11.10 -5.99 -10.47
CA ALA A 76 10.56 -6.94 -9.49
C ALA A 76 9.44 -7.81 -10.07
N GLY A 77 9.83 -9.01 -10.49
CA GLY A 77 8.89 -10.10 -10.80
C GLY A 77 8.32 -10.76 -9.54
N ALA A 78 7.45 -11.76 -9.73
CA ALA A 78 6.83 -12.51 -8.63
C ALA A 78 7.86 -13.14 -7.67
N LEU A 79 8.97 -13.66 -8.20
CA LEU A 79 10.06 -14.24 -7.40
C LEU A 79 10.76 -13.20 -6.52
N SER A 80 10.94 -11.97 -7.01
CA SER A 80 11.52 -10.86 -6.25
C SER A 80 10.60 -10.49 -5.09
N LYS A 81 9.30 -10.36 -5.35
CA LYS A 81 8.29 -10.05 -4.32
C LYS A 81 8.19 -11.15 -3.25
N ALA A 82 8.26 -12.42 -3.66
CA ALA A 82 8.29 -13.54 -2.71
C ALA A 82 9.56 -13.49 -1.83
N SER A 83 10.71 -13.17 -2.43
CA SER A 83 11.97 -13.03 -1.68
C SER A 83 11.92 -11.85 -0.70
N ALA A 84 11.36 -10.70 -1.14
CA ALA A 84 11.12 -9.54 -0.28
C ALA A 84 10.30 -9.91 0.96
N LEU A 85 9.20 -10.64 0.78
CA LEU A 85 8.36 -11.10 1.91
C LEU A 85 9.15 -11.96 2.90
N ARG A 86 10.04 -12.85 2.42
CA ARG A 86 10.89 -13.68 3.31
C ARG A 86 11.88 -12.85 4.12
N PHE A 87 12.53 -11.86 3.51
CA PHE A 87 13.45 -10.97 4.21
C PHE A 87 12.72 -10.13 5.27
N LEU A 88 11.56 -9.57 4.92
CA LEU A 88 10.75 -8.77 5.84
C LEU A 88 10.18 -9.62 6.98
N GLU A 89 9.71 -10.83 6.71
CA GLU A 89 9.26 -11.77 7.75
C GLU A 89 10.41 -12.18 8.68
N LYS A 90 11.62 -12.39 8.15
CA LYS A 90 12.80 -12.67 8.98
C LYS A 90 13.10 -11.49 9.92
N ALA A 91 12.97 -10.25 9.43
CA ALA A 91 13.19 -9.06 10.23
C ALA A 91 12.19 -8.94 11.40
N THR A 92 10.91 -9.31 11.20
CA THR A 92 9.93 -9.30 12.30
C THR A 92 10.22 -10.33 13.39
N LYS A 93 10.79 -11.49 13.01
CA LYS A 93 11.23 -12.53 13.96
C LYS A 93 12.45 -12.09 14.77
N LEU A 94 13.39 -11.38 14.14
CA LEU A 94 14.61 -10.88 14.80
C LEU A 94 14.37 -9.65 15.68
N ALA A 95 13.41 -8.79 15.32
CA ALA A 95 13.10 -7.56 16.04
C ALA A 95 11.59 -7.40 16.28
N PRO A 96 10.99 -8.21 17.16
CA PRO A 96 9.53 -8.27 17.34
C PRO A 96 8.91 -6.99 17.93
N THR A 97 9.70 -6.12 18.55
CA THR A 97 9.26 -4.84 19.14
C THR A 97 9.49 -3.64 18.22
N ARG A 98 9.98 -3.87 16.99
CA ARG A 98 10.34 -2.80 16.04
C ARG A 98 9.16 -2.51 15.10
N LEU A 99 8.68 -1.27 15.12
CA LEU A 99 7.49 -0.83 14.37
C LEU A 99 7.65 -1.05 12.86
N ASP A 100 8.75 -0.58 12.29
CA ASP A 100 9.03 -0.60 10.84
C ASP A 100 9.18 -2.01 10.28
N ALA A 101 9.65 -2.98 11.07
CA ALA A 101 9.69 -4.37 10.65
C ALA A 101 8.29 -4.92 10.37
N TRP A 102 7.37 -4.74 11.32
CA TRP A 102 5.97 -5.13 11.15
C TRP A 102 5.27 -4.32 10.06
N LEU A 103 5.57 -3.02 9.98
CA LEU A 103 4.97 -2.14 8.98
C LEU A 103 5.39 -2.50 7.56
N PHE A 104 6.69 -2.71 7.30
CA PHE A 104 7.15 -3.09 5.97
C PHE A 104 6.66 -4.48 5.57
N TYR A 105 6.63 -5.43 6.50
CA TYR A 105 6.08 -6.75 6.23
C TYR A 105 4.58 -6.69 5.89
N GLY A 106 3.77 -6.03 6.73
CA GLY A 106 2.34 -5.84 6.48
C GLY A 106 2.06 -5.05 5.20
N TRP A 107 2.90 -4.05 4.89
CA TRP A 107 2.82 -3.30 3.64
C TRP A 107 3.13 -4.15 2.41
N ALA A 108 4.18 -4.97 2.46
CA ALA A 108 4.52 -5.84 1.34
C ALA A 108 3.41 -6.87 1.08
N LEU A 109 2.84 -7.47 2.12
CA LEU A 109 1.68 -8.37 2.02
C LEU A 109 0.48 -7.66 1.40
N TYR A 110 0.16 -6.46 1.92
CA TYR A 110 -0.96 -5.66 1.44
C TYR A 110 -0.87 -5.33 -0.06
N ASN A 111 0.32 -4.92 -0.54
CA ASN A 111 0.51 -4.60 -1.95
C ASN A 111 0.64 -5.85 -2.84
N ASN A 112 0.88 -7.02 -2.25
CA ASN A 112 0.91 -8.30 -2.96
C ASN A 112 -0.48 -8.97 -3.00
N ASP A 113 -1.55 -8.21 -2.77
CA ASP A 113 -2.95 -8.66 -2.69
C ASP A 113 -3.22 -9.74 -1.62
N MET A 114 -2.28 -9.98 -0.70
CA MET A 114 -2.41 -10.89 0.44
C MET A 114 -3.09 -10.18 1.61
N SER A 115 -4.30 -9.70 1.35
CA SER A 115 -5.01 -8.78 2.24
C SER A 115 -5.38 -9.41 3.58
N HIS A 116 -5.64 -10.71 3.63
CA HIS A 116 -5.94 -11.42 4.88
C HIS A 116 -4.68 -11.53 5.75
N GLU A 117 -3.57 -11.99 5.17
CA GLU A 117 -2.29 -12.17 5.83
C GLU A 117 -1.69 -10.84 6.29
N ALA A 118 -1.98 -9.74 5.58
CA ALA A 118 -1.53 -8.41 5.95
C ALA A 118 -2.14 -7.88 7.26
N ILE A 119 -3.29 -8.41 7.71
CA ILE A 119 -4.01 -7.86 8.88
C ILE A 119 -3.15 -7.95 10.14
N GLU A 120 -2.61 -9.14 10.44
CA GLU A 120 -1.90 -9.38 11.69
C GLU A 120 -0.60 -8.55 11.81
N PRO A 121 0.27 -8.49 10.78
CA PRO A 121 1.45 -7.63 10.81
C PRO A 121 1.11 -6.14 10.94
N LEU A 122 0.05 -5.68 10.28
CA LEU A 122 -0.39 -4.29 10.38
C LEU A 122 -1.01 -3.96 11.74
N GLU A 123 -1.71 -4.90 12.38
CA GLU A 123 -2.21 -4.76 13.76
C GLU A 123 -1.03 -4.65 14.74
N ARG A 124 0.02 -5.46 14.57
CA ARG A 124 1.27 -5.32 15.35
C ARG A 124 1.96 -3.98 15.12
N ALA A 125 2.08 -3.55 13.87
CA ALA A 125 2.66 -2.25 13.54
C ALA A 125 1.87 -1.09 14.18
N LEU A 126 0.55 -1.18 14.18
CA LEU A 126 -0.33 -0.17 14.81
C LEU A 126 -0.16 -0.14 16.33
N ALA A 127 -0.05 -1.30 16.97
CA ALA A 127 0.15 -1.43 18.41
C ALA A 127 1.50 -0.86 18.89
N LEU A 128 2.55 -1.03 18.08
CA LEU A 128 3.88 -0.48 18.34
C LEU A 128 4.02 1.00 17.99
N ALA A 129 3.06 1.58 17.28
CA ALA A 129 3.14 2.97 16.83
C ALA A 129 2.95 3.98 17.98
N PRO A 130 3.88 4.93 18.18
CA PRO A 130 3.70 6.05 19.10
C PRO A 130 2.40 6.83 18.86
N ALA A 131 1.85 7.47 19.89
CA ALA A 131 0.58 8.21 19.84
C ALA A 131 0.51 9.24 18.69
N ASP A 132 1.63 9.91 18.45
CA ASP A 132 1.87 10.97 17.48
C ASP A 132 2.48 10.47 16.16
N SER A 133 2.66 9.15 16.00
CA SER A 133 3.27 8.59 14.78
C SER A 133 2.49 8.98 13.53
N LYS A 134 3.21 9.62 12.59
CA LYS A 134 2.72 10.00 11.26
C LYS A 134 2.21 8.81 10.43
N HIS A 135 2.61 7.58 10.77
CA HIS A 135 2.25 6.36 10.04
C HIS A 135 0.92 5.76 10.47
N LYS A 136 0.37 6.16 11.64
CA LYS A 136 -0.88 5.56 12.15
C LYS A 136 -2.03 5.67 11.16
N GLY A 137 -2.18 6.81 10.49
CA GLY A 137 -3.23 7.00 9.49
C GLY A 137 -3.09 6.05 8.30
N ASP A 138 -1.88 5.88 7.79
CA ASP A 138 -1.61 4.96 6.67
C ASP A 138 -1.85 3.49 7.08
N ILE A 139 -1.41 3.09 8.28
CA ILE A 139 -1.62 1.73 8.81
C ILE A 139 -3.11 1.44 8.98
N MET A 140 -3.85 2.35 9.61
CA MET A 140 -5.30 2.20 9.81
C MET A 140 -6.05 2.16 8.48
N LEU A 141 -5.64 2.94 7.48
CA LEU A 141 -6.23 2.89 6.14
C LEU A 141 -5.98 1.54 5.47
N MET A 142 -4.76 1.00 5.54
CA MET A 142 -4.43 -0.32 5.00
C MET A 142 -5.21 -1.42 5.70
N LEU A 143 -5.27 -1.42 7.04
CA LEU A 143 -6.09 -2.34 7.83
C LEU A 143 -7.57 -2.25 7.47
N GLY A 144 -8.10 -1.03 7.33
CA GLY A 144 -9.47 -0.80 6.88
C GLY A 144 -9.74 -1.46 5.54
N ARG A 145 -8.86 -1.27 4.55
CA ARG A 145 -8.98 -1.87 3.21
C ARG A 145 -8.87 -3.39 3.26
N CYS A 146 -7.94 -3.95 4.02
CA CYS A 146 -7.84 -5.39 4.25
C CYS A 146 -9.14 -5.95 4.85
N CYS A 147 -9.68 -5.30 5.87
CA CYS A 147 -10.90 -5.74 6.53
C CYS A 147 -12.12 -5.65 5.60
N VAL A 148 -12.22 -4.61 4.76
CA VAL A 148 -13.26 -4.51 3.73
C VAL A 148 -13.17 -5.68 2.75
N HIS A 149 -11.98 -5.97 2.22
CA HIS A 149 -11.78 -7.07 1.26
C HIS A 149 -12.13 -8.44 1.85
N ASN A 150 -11.86 -8.63 3.14
CA ASN A 150 -12.13 -9.87 3.86
C ASN A 150 -13.50 -9.92 4.55
N ASN A 151 -14.41 -8.99 4.21
CA ASN A 151 -15.76 -8.88 4.80
C ASN A 151 -15.76 -8.79 6.35
N LEU A 152 -14.69 -8.27 6.95
CA LEU A 152 -14.56 -8.04 8.39
C LEU A 152 -15.13 -6.67 8.76
N GLN A 153 -16.45 -6.52 8.62
CA GLN A 153 -17.11 -5.22 8.59
C GLN A 153 -16.89 -4.38 9.87
N GLN A 154 -16.96 -5.00 11.05
CA GLN A 154 -16.77 -4.27 12.31
C GLN A 154 -15.33 -3.79 12.48
N LYS A 155 -14.34 -4.64 12.16
CA LYS A 155 -12.92 -4.24 12.18
C LYS A 155 -12.65 -3.11 11.19
N ALA A 156 -13.20 -3.20 9.97
CA ALA A 156 -13.09 -2.14 8.98
C ALA A 156 -13.60 -0.80 9.52
N MET A 157 -14.75 -0.81 10.20
CA MET A 157 -15.34 0.40 10.79
C MET A 157 -14.44 0.99 11.89
N ASN A 158 -13.90 0.15 12.77
CA ASN A 158 -13.00 0.56 13.85
C ASN A 158 -11.73 1.25 13.32
N TYR A 159 -11.21 0.82 12.17
CA TYR A 159 -10.03 1.43 11.56
C TYR A 159 -10.35 2.66 10.70
N LEU A 160 -11.48 2.68 9.99
CA LEU A 160 -11.79 3.76 9.04
C LEU A 160 -12.48 4.97 9.68
N GLN A 161 -13.39 4.79 10.66
CA GLN A 161 -14.11 5.93 11.25
C GLN A 161 -13.21 6.97 11.91
N PRO A 162 -12.20 6.60 12.73
CA PRO A 162 -11.36 7.58 13.39
C PRO A 162 -10.61 8.48 12.40
N LEU A 163 -10.31 7.96 11.21
CA LEU A 163 -9.62 8.72 10.16
C LEU A 163 -10.51 9.79 9.52
N ARG A 164 -11.84 9.61 9.52
CA ARG A 164 -12.78 10.59 8.95
C ARG A 164 -12.81 11.92 9.71
N VAL A 165 -12.51 11.89 11.01
CA VAL A 165 -12.66 13.05 11.91
C VAL A 165 -11.34 13.70 12.29
N ARG A 166 -10.22 12.98 12.14
CA ARG A 166 -8.88 13.47 12.52
C ARG A 166 -8.18 14.11 11.33
N LYS A 167 -7.78 15.38 11.47
CA LYS A 167 -6.89 16.03 10.48
C LYS A 167 -5.47 15.46 10.58
N PRO A 168 -4.73 15.34 9.46
CA PRO A 168 -5.14 15.67 8.08
C PRO A 168 -5.90 14.54 7.35
N TYR A 169 -6.12 13.40 8.02
CA TYR A 169 -6.71 12.20 7.42
C TYR A 169 -8.12 12.42 6.89
N SER A 170 -8.92 13.28 7.53
CA SER A 170 -10.30 13.57 7.13
C SER A 170 -10.48 14.08 5.68
N GLN A 171 -9.40 14.43 4.99
CA GLN A 171 -9.43 14.87 3.58
C GLN A 171 -8.85 13.81 2.63
N TRP A 172 -8.63 12.57 3.08
CA TRP A 172 -8.12 11.49 2.23
C TRP A 172 -9.27 10.81 1.48
N PRO A 173 -9.32 10.90 0.14
CA PRO A 173 -10.37 10.27 -0.66
C PRO A 173 -10.43 8.75 -0.46
N GLU A 174 -9.31 8.11 -0.15
CA GLU A 174 -9.20 6.66 0.03
C GLU A 174 -10.05 6.15 1.21
N ILE A 175 -10.23 6.96 2.26
CA ILE A 175 -11.06 6.60 3.41
C ILE A 175 -12.52 6.51 2.98
N TYR A 176 -13.01 7.55 2.29
CA TYR A 176 -14.39 7.60 1.80
C TYR A 176 -14.65 6.54 0.74
N ASN A 177 -13.69 6.26 -0.15
CA ASN A 177 -13.79 5.13 -1.07
C ASN A 177 -13.92 3.78 -0.32
N SER A 178 -13.10 3.57 0.72
CA SER A 178 -13.14 2.34 1.52
C SER A 178 -14.45 2.20 2.31
N LEU A 179 -14.98 3.31 2.84
CA LEU A 179 -16.28 3.33 3.51
C LEU A 179 -17.43 3.09 2.55
N GLY A 180 -17.37 3.63 1.33
CA GLY A 180 -18.37 3.35 0.30
C GLY A 180 -18.42 1.86 -0.05
N MET A 181 -17.25 1.23 -0.22
CA MET A 181 -17.16 -0.22 -0.41
C MET A 181 -17.70 -1.01 0.78
N LEU A 182 -17.41 -0.58 2.01
CA LEU A 182 -17.96 -1.19 3.22
C LEU A 182 -19.50 -1.11 3.25
N SER A 183 -20.07 0.05 2.91
CA SER A 183 -21.53 0.24 2.81
C SER A 183 -22.14 -0.64 1.71
N LEU A 184 -21.47 -0.83 0.57
CA LEU A 184 -21.93 -1.79 -0.45
C LEU A 184 -21.97 -3.22 0.07
N HIS A 185 -20.94 -3.69 0.79
CA HIS A 185 -20.94 -5.03 1.40
C HIS A 185 -22.06 -5.20 2.43
N ARG A 186 -22.56 -4.10 3.00
CA ARG A 186 -23.72 -4.07 3.90
C ARG A 186 -25.07 -3.92 3.19
N GLY A 187 -25.09 -3.81 1.86
CA GLY A 187 -26.29 -3.52 1.08
C GLY A 187 -26.81 -2.09 1.22
N GLN A 188 -26.04 -1.19 1.85
CA GLN A 188 -26.41 0.20 2.10
C GLN A 188 -26.03 1.07 0.89
N ILE A 189 -26.74 0.89 -0.22
CA ILE A 189 -26.36 1.48 -1.52
C ILE A 189 -26.33 3.02 -1.48
N GLN A 190 -27.29 3.66 -0.81
CA GLN A 190 -27.33 5.12 -0.72
C GLN A 190 -26.14 5.67 0.08
N GLU A 191 -25.84 5.08 1.23
CA GLU A 191 -24.66 5.47 2.03
C GLU A 191 -23.36 5.26 1.26
N ALA A 192 -23.29 4.21 0.44
CA ALA A 192 -22.15 3.98 -0.45
C ALA A 192 -21.97 5.14 -1.44
N LEU A 193 -23.05 5.57 -2.11
CA LEU A 193 -23.02 6.70 -3.03
C LEU A 193 -22.64 8.02 -2.34
N ASP A 194 -23.11 8.27 -1.12
CA ASP A 194 -22.76 9.47 -0.37
C ASP A 194 -21.26 9.50 -0.05
N ASN A 195 -20.71 8.37 0.40
CA ASN A 195 -19.27 8.23 0.62
C ASN A 195 -18.46 8.36 -0.68
N PHE A 196 -18.89 7.71 -1.76
CA PHE A 196 -18.22 7.83 -3.05
C PHE A 196 -18.30 9.25 -3.62
N SER A 197 -19.41 9.96 -3.43
CA SER A 197 -19.56 11.36 -3.81
C SER A 197 -18.55 12.25 -3.07
N LYS A 198 -18.38 12.02 -1.77
CA LYS A 198 -17.35 12.72 -0.99
C LYS A 198 -15.93 12.40 -1.50
N ALA A 199 -15.62 11.12 -1.73
CA ALA A 199 -14.33 10.71 -2.31
C ALA A 199 -14.10 11.37 -3.68
N TYR A 200 -15.13 11.44 -4.52
CA TYR A 200 -15.06 11.98 -5.88
C TYR A 200 -14.84 13.48 -5.89
N SER A 201 -15.43 14.21 -4.94
CA SER A 201 -15.16 15.64 -4.74
C SER A 201 -13.70 15.95 -4.38
N LEU A 202 -13.01 15.00 -3.75
CA LEU A 202 -11.61 15.13 -3.32
C LEU A 202 -10.62 14.65 -4.38
N SER A 203 -10.99 13.65 -5.19
CA SER A 203 -10.13 13.07 -6.22
C SER A 203 -10.96 12.54 -7.40
N PRO A 204 -11.40 13.43 -8.32
CA PRO A 204 -12.31 13.06 -9.41
C PRO A 204 -11.69 12.11 -10.44
N ASP A 205 -10.35 12.07 -10.53
CA ASP A 205 -9.62 11.28 -11.52
C ASP A 205 -9.08 9.95 -10.97
N ASN A 206 -9.49 9.54 -9.77
CA ASN A 206 -9.04 8.27 -9.19
C ASN A 206 -9.74 7.09 -9.91
N PRO A 207 -9.00 6.21 -10.62
CA PRO A 207 -9.61 5.14 -11.41
C PRO A 207 -10.28 4.07 -10.56
N ASP A 208 -9.80 3.79 -9.35
CA ASP A 208 -10.43 2.79 -8.46
C ASP A 208 -11.78 3.29 -7.95
N LEU A 209 -11.85 4.56 -7.55
CA LEU A 209 -13.10 5.20 -7.14
C LEU A 209 -14.10 5.29 -8.30
N LEU A 210 -13.66 5.75 -9.48
CA LEU A 210 -14.50 5.84 -10.67
C LEU A 210 -15.10 4.48 -11.03
N GLN A 211 -14.30 3.41 -10.93
CA GLN A 211 -14.76 2.05 -11.18
C GLN A 211 -15.77 1.58 -10.13
N ASN A 212 -15.55 1.89 -8.85
CA ASN A 212 -16.50 1.54 -7.77
C ASN A 212 -17.86 2.21 -7.99
N ILE A 213 -17.87 3.49 -8.39
CA ILE A 213 -19.09 4.21 -8.74
C ILE A 213 -19.76 3.57 -9.97
N ALA A 214 -18.99 3.25 -11.01
CA ALA A 214 -19.52 2.60 -12.21
C ALA A 214 -20.19 1.25 -11.87
N VAL A 215 -19.52 0.40 -11.10
CA VAL A 215 -20.03 -0.90 -10.64
C VAL A 215 -21.28 -0.73 -9.78
N THR A 216 -21.34 0.30 -8.94
CA THR A 216 -22.52 0.61 -8.13
C THR A 216 -23.73 0.90 -9.01
N PHE A 217 -23.59 1.78 -10.00
CA PHE A 217 -24.67 2.06 -10.95
C PHE A 217 -25.05 0.85 -11.80
N ASP A 218 -24.07 0.05 -12.18
CA ASP A 218 -24.25 -1.09 -13.06
C ASP A 218 -24.99 -2.25 -12.36
N LEU A 219 -24.41 -2.76 -11.27
CA LEU A 219 -24.84 -4.01 -10.65
C LEU A 219 -25.87 -3.81 -9.54
N HIS A 220 -25.78 -2.70 -8.80
CA HIS A 220 -26.64 -2.48 -7.62
C HIS A 220 -27.87 -1.63 -7.93
N LEU A 221 -27.76 -0.67 -8.86
CA LEU A 221 -28.86 0.22 -9.23
C LEU A 221 -29.45 -0.07 -10.61
N GLN A 222 -28.79 -0.89 -11.44
CA GLN A 222 -29.23 -1.22 -12.80
C GLN A 222 -29.51 0.04 -13.65
N ARG A 223 -28.61 1.03 -13.54
CA ARG A 223 -28.63 2.31 -14.27
C ARG A 223 -27.49 2.33 -15.31
N PRO A 224 -27.65 1.64 -16.46
CA PRO A 224 -26.56 1.43 -17.42
C PRO A 224 -25.99 2.73 -17.99
N ASP A 225 -26.79 3.78 -18.17
CA ASP A 225 -26.32 5.08 -18.68
C ASP A 225 -25.33 5.75 -17.71
N HIS A 226 -25.60 5.67 -16.41
CA HIS A 226 -24.72 6.22 -15.38
C HIS A 226 -23.45 5.38 -15.26
N ALA A 227 -23.59 4.05 -15.25
CA ALA A 227 -22.47 3.13 -15.25
C ALA A 227 -21.52 3.39 -16.44
N ARG A 228 -22.08 3.50 -17.66
CA ARG A 228 -21.32 3.78 -18.89
C ARG A 228 -20.46 5.03 -18.77
N ARG A 229 -21.02 6.13 -18.25
CA ARG A 229 -20.29 7.40 -18.06
C ARG A 229 -19.07 7.21 -17.15
N PHE A 230 -19.22 6.51 -16.03
CA PHE A 230 -18.11 6.30 -15.10
C PHE A 230 -17.10 5.26 -15.58
N TYR A 231 -17.51 4.23 -16.33
CA TYR A 231 -16.56 3.31 -16.97
C TYR A 231 -15.68 4.00 -18.02
N ILE A 232 -16.25 4.91 -18.82
CA ILE A 232 -15.48 5.71 -19.77
C ILE A 232 -14.47 6.60 -19.03
N LYS A 233 -14.88 7.28 -17.96
CA LYS A 233 -13.96 8.06 -17.11
C LYS A 233 -12.86 7.20 -16.51
N THR A 234 -13.19 6.00 -16.04
CA THR A 234 -12.21 5.04 -15.50
C THR A 234 -11.16 4.69 -16.56
N LEU A 235 -11.58 4.37 -17.79
CA LEU A 235 -10.66 4.07 -18.89
C LEU A 235 -9.77 5.27 -19.25
N ALA A 236 -10.33 6.48 -19.25
CA ALA A 236 -9.57 7.70 -19.48
C ALA A 236 -8.50 7.93 -18.38
N ALA A 237 -8.88 7.77 -17.11
CA ALA A 237 -7.94 7.85 -15.98
C ALA A 237 -6.84 6.78 -16.04
N LEU A 238 -7.14 5.62 -16.60
CA LEU A 238 -6.18 4.54 -16.82
C LEU A 238 -5.33 4.70 -18.08
N ALA A 239 -5.50 5.74 -18.91
CA ALA A 239 -4.85 5.83 -20.23
C ALA A 239 -3.34 5.52 -20.20
N LYS A 240 -2.62 6.08 -19.22
CA LYS A 240 -1.17 5.88 -19.02
C LYS A 240 -0.80 4.67 -18.14
N SER A 241 -1.77 3.97 -17.56
CA SER A 241 -1.52 2.77 -16.75
C SER A 241 -1.03 1.61 -17.63
N PRO A 242 -0.03 0.82 -17.20
CA PRO A 242 0.41 -0.37 -17.92
C PRO A 242 -0.57 -1.55 -17.79
N ASP A 243 -1.60 -1.45 -16.94
CA ASP A 243 -2.57 -2.52 -16.68
C ASP A 243 -3.57 -2.70 -17.85
N GLN A 244 -3.11 -3.37 -18.91
CA GLN A 244 -3.92 -3.66 -20.10
C GLN A 244 -5.06 -4.64 -19.81
N ALA A 245 -4.86 -5.57 -18.88
CA ALA A 245 -5.87 -6.56 -18.52
C ALA A 245 -7.09 -5.89 -17.87
N ARG A 246 -6.89 -4.92 -16.96
CA ARG A 246 -7.98 -4.12 -16.41
C ARG A 246 -8.69 -3.30 -17.48
N LYS A 247 -7.95 -2.64 -18.38
CA LYS A 247 -8.57 -1.87 -19.48
C LYS A 247 -9.45 -2.75 -20.36
N LEU A 248 -8.97 -3.93 -20.75
CA LEU A 248 -9.72 -4.87 -21.57
C LEU A 248 -11.01 -5.34 -20.89
N ARG A 249 -10.96 -5.67 -19.60
CA ARG A 249 -12.16 -6.04 -18.81
C ARG A 249 -13.21 -4.93 -18.81
N LEU A 250 -12.78 -3.68 -18.62
CA LEU A 250 -13.68 -2.52 -18.64
C LEU A 250 -14.28 -2.26 -20.03
N GLN A 251 -13.48 -2.39 -21.09
CA GLN A 251 -13.94 -2.27 -22.48
C GLN A 251 -15.00 -3.34 -22.82
N ASN A 252 -14.76 -4.59 -22.44
CA ASN A 252 -15.73 -5.68 -22.63
C ASN A 252 -17.03 -5.39 -21.88
N ARG A 253 -16.96 -4.95 -20.61
CA ARG A 253 -18.17 -4.58 -19.87
C ARG A 253 -18.94 -3.44 -20.54
N LEU A 254 -18.23 -2.43 -21.04
CA LEU A 254 -18.84 -1.28 -21.72
C LEU A 254 -19.57 -1.69 -23.01
N ALA A 255 -19.04 -2.67 -23.75
CA ALA A 255 -19.68 -3.20 -24.96
C ALA A 255 -21.05 -3.84 -24.66
N HIS A 256 -21.16 -4.56 -23.54
CA HIS A 256 -22.42 -5.18 -23.09
C HIS A 256 -23.44 -4.20 -22.51
N LEU A 257 -23.01 -3.00 -22.08
CA LEU A 257 -23.91 -1.94 -21.61
C LEU A 257 -24.52 -1.11 -22.75
N THR A 258 -24.06 -1.31 -23.99
CA THR A 258 -24.63 -0.64 -25.15
C THR A 258 -26.02 -1.23 -25.44
N PRO A 259 -27.08 -0.43 -25.58
CA PRO A 259 -28.34 -0.96 -26.08
C PRO A 259 -28.06 -1.59 -27.45
N ARG A 260 -28.50 -2.84 -27.67
CA ARG A 260 -28.54 -3.38 -29.04
C ARG A 260 -29.34 -2.37 -29.86
N LYS A 261 -28.72 -1.76 -30.87
CA LYS A 261 -29.45 -0.96 -31.86
C LYS A 261 -30.57 -1.86 -32.38
N LYS A 262 -31.82 -1.46 -32.13
CA LYS A 262 -33.00 -2.08 -32.74
C LYS A 262 -32.99 -1.81 -34.23
#